data_AF-A0A0P9FCB1-F1
#
_entry.id   AF-A0A0P9FCB1-F1
#
_cell.length_a   1.000
_cell.length_b   1.000
_cell.length_c   1.000
_cell.angle_alpha   90.00
_cell.angle_beta   90.00
_cell.angle_gamma   90.00
#
_symmetry.space_group_name_H-M   'P 1'
#
loop_
_entity.id
_entity.type
_entity.pdbx_description
1 polymer ?
#
loop_
_entity_poly.entity_id
_entity_poly.type
_entity_poly.pdbx_seq_one_letter_code
_entity_poly.pdbx_strand_id
1 'polypeptide(L)'
;MAPSQTLFFTIMPRGTSLDADPLPVSVLVSPRLVGETRLGAFADWLGWTRLLAERGLQLRVDCGAQSMTLAINPAPLRPELWEALFNAETLVRSHEFDDYSGGGVHSYPFRKGLALIKDLYQQIGVELALPDRAPVKREGGARARSTLR
;
A
#
# COMPACT_ATOMS: atom_id res chain seq x y z
N MET A 1 24.89 -22.16 -14.38
CA MET A 1 23.81 -21.83 -15.35
C MET A 1 24.03 -20.41 -15.83
N ALA A 2 23.64 -20.07 -17.06
CA ALA A 2 23.66 -18.66 -17.46
C ALA A 2 22.68 -17.85 -16.58
N PRO A 3 23.01 -16.61 -16.20
CA PRO A 3 22.11 -15.77 -15.42
C PRO A 3 20.80 -15.54 -16.20
N SER A 4 19.66 -15.65 -15.51
CA SER A 4 18.35 -15.40 -16.11
C SER A 4 17.55 -14.43 -15.24
N GLN A 5 16.62 -13.72 -15.86
CA GLN A 5 15.87 -12.65 -15.21
C GLN A 5 14.40 -12.75 -15.59
N THR A 6 13.50 -12.54 -14.62
CA THR A 6 12.06 -12.40 -14.86
C THR A 6 11.56 -11.11 -14.23
N LEU A 7 10.83 -10.33 -15.00
CA LEU A 7 10.31 -9.02 -14.62
C LEU A 7 8.83 -9.12 -14.26
N PHE A 8 8.47 -8.78 -13.02
CA PHE A 8 7.08 -8.65 -12.61
C PHE A 8 6.70 -7.17 -12.55
N PHE A 9 5.68 -6.80 -13.32
CA PHE A 9 5.06 -5.49 -13.27
C PHE A 9 3.74 -5.60 -12.51
N THR A 10 3.68 -5.02 -11.32
CA THR A 10 2.47 -4.97 -10.51
C THR A 10 1.86 -3.58 -10.61
N ILE A 11 0.68 -3.49 -11.22
CA ILE A 11 -0.07 -2.24 -11.36
C ILE A 11 -1.02 -2.12 -10.16
N MET A 12 -0.95 -0.99 -9.46
CA MET A 12 -1.79 -0.70 -8.30
C MET A 12 -2.40 0.71 -8.42
N PRO A 13 -3.66 0.91 -8.00
CA PRO A 13 -4.29 2.23 -7.99
C PRO A 13 -3.51 3.20 -7.10
N ARG A 14 -3.24 4.41 -7.59
CA ARG A 14 -2.56 5.47 -6.83
C ARG A 14 -3.62 6.36 -6.17
N GLY A 15 -4.27 5.81 -5.13
CA GLY A 15 -5.34 6.48 -4.39
C GLY A 15 -6.63 6.65 -5.19
N THR A 16 -7.70 7.05 -4.51
CA THR A 16 -8.99 7.40 -5.12
C THR A 16 -9.04 8.91 -5.32
N SER A 17 -8.94 9.37 -6.55
CA SER A 17 -9.32 10.74 -6.90
C SER A 17 -10.75 10.72 -7.41
N LEU A 18 -11.57 11.67 -6.97
CA LEU A 18 -12.98 11.75 -7.37
C LEU A 18 -13.14 12.22 -8.82
N ASP A 19 -12.11 12.83 -9.42
CA ASP A 19 -12.18 13.44 -10.77
C ASP A 19 -10.88 13.24 -11.59
N ALA A 20 -10.08 12.21 -11.30
CA ALA A 20 -8.90 11.95 -12.13
C ALA A 20 -9.27 11.14 -13.38
N ASP A 21 -9.15 11.78 -14.53
CA ASP A 21 -9.13 11.13 -15.84
C ASP A 21 -7.81 11.44 -16.56
N PRO A 22 -6.91 10.45 -16.76
CA PRO A 22 -7.03 9.04 -16.37
C PRO A 22 -6.75 8.78 -14.88
N LEU A 23 -7.27 7.65 -14.36
CA LEU A 23 -7.03 7.20 -12.99
C LEU A 23 -5.52 7.00 -12.74
N PRO A 24 -4.92 7.67 -11.75
CA PRO A 24 -3.50 7.54 -11.50
C PRO A 24 -3.17 6.11 -11.01
N VAL A 25 -2.11 5.52 -11.54
CA VAL A 25 -1.60 4.21 -11.13
C VAL A 25 -0.14 4.29 -10.72
N SER A 26 0.26 3.40 -9.82
CA SER A 26 1.65 3.12 -9.49
C SER A 26 2.00 1.76 -10.07
N VAL A 27 3.16 1.66 -10.72
CA VAL A 27 3.68 0.39 -11.24
C VAL A 27 4.92 0.03 -10.45
N LEU A 28 4.84 -1.07 -9.70
CA LEU A 28 5.98 -1.66 -9.02
C LEU A 28 6.65 -2.66 -9.96
N VAL A 29 7.96 -2.48 -10.18
CA VAL A 29 8.78 -3.42 -10.94
C VAL A 29 9.58 -4.28 -9.97
N SER A 30 9.43 -5.60 -10.06
CA SER A 30 10.13 -6.55 -9.19
C SER A 30 10.91 -7.57 -10.03
N PRO A 31 12.25 -7.45 -10.11
CA PRO A 31 13.06 -8.47 -10.74
C PRO A 31 13.17 -9.73 -9.90
N ARG A 32 13.11 -10.88 -10.57
CA ARG A 32 13.61 -12.16 -10.06
C ARG A 32 14.89 -12.48 -10.81
N LEU A 33 16.00 -12.51 -10.09
CA LEU A 33 17.33 -12.78 -10.61
C LEU A 33 17.69 -14.21 -10.27
N VAL A 34 18.14 -15.02 -11.23
CA VAL A 34 18.43 -16.45 -11.02
C VAL A 34 19.81 -16.80 -11.57
N GLY A 35 20.55 -17.61 -10.82
CA GLY A 35 21.79 -18.24 -11.27
C GLY A 35 23.07 -17.57 -10.77
N GLU A 36 22.99 -16.35 -10.24
CA GLU A 36 24.14 -15.59 -9.74
C GLU A 36 23.83 -14.90 -8.41
N THR A 37 24.89 -14.58 -7.65
CA THR A 37 24.80 -14.00 -6.30
C THR A 37 25.27 -12.55 -6.20
N ARG A 38 25.67 -11.97 -7.33
CA ARG A 38 26.16 -10.59 -7.42
C ARG A 38 25.40 -9.82 -8.49
N LEU A 39 25.11 -8.56 -8.20
CA LEU A 39 24.40 -7.67 -9.12
C LEU A 39 25.19 -7.41 -10.41
N GLY A 40 26.52 -7.50 -10.38
CA GLY A 40 27.38 -7.32 -11.55
C GLY A 40 27.11 -8.30 -12.69
N ALA A 41 26.51 -9.47 -12.41
CA ALA A 41 26.08 -10.41 -13.44
C ALA A 41 24.83 -9.94 -14.22
N PHE A 42 24.20 -8.85 -13.77
CA PHE A 42 22.95 -8.32 -14.30
C PHE A 42 23.09 -6.83 -14.65
N ALA A 43 23.78 -6.54 -15.76
CA ALA A 43 24.15 -5.17 -16.17
C ALA A 43 22.96 -4.21 -16.27
N ASP A 44 21.79 -4.69 -16.72
CA ASP A 44 20.57 -3.89 -16.81
C ASP A 44 20.11 -3.37 -15.45
N TRP A 45 20.32 -4.15 -14.38
CA TRP A 45 19.94 -3.77 -13.02
C TRP A 45 21.00 -2.92 -12.34
N LEU A 46 22.27 -3.20 -12.62
CA LEU A 46 23.36 -2.37 -12.17
C LEU A 46 23.20 -0.92 -12.67
N GLY A 47 22.80 -0.75 -13.93
CA GLY A 47 22.57 0.56 -14.57
C GLY A 47 21.10 0.95 -14.74
N TRP A 48 20.17 0.35 -13.99
CA TRP A 48 18.72 0.42 -14.26
C TRP A 48 18.18 1.85 -14.47
N THR A 49 18.46 2.74 -13.54
CA THR A 49 17.96 4.11 -13.59
C THR A 49 18.58 4.92 -14.72
N ARG A 50 19.85 4.66 -15.08
CA ARG A 50 20.51 5.27 -16.25
C ARG A 50 19.88 4.77 -17.54
N LEU A 51 19.71 3.45 -17.66
CA LEU A 51 19.09 2.81 -18.81
C LEU A 51 17.69 3.39 -19.07
N LEU A 52 16.89 3.54 -18.01
CA LEU A 52 15.56 4.15 -18.10
C LEU A 52 15.61 5.65 -18.45
N ALA A 53 16.56 6.41 -17.91
CA ALA A 53 16.68 7.83 -18.22
C ALA A 53 17.07 8.06 -19.69
N GLU A 54 17.93 7.21 -20.25
CA GLU A 54 18.45 7.33 -21.62
C GLU A 54 17.49 6.75 -22.67
N ARG A 55 16.86 5.61 -22.38
CA ARG A 55 16.04 4.87 -23.35
C ARG A 55 14.53 4.99 -23.11
N GLY A 56 14.13 5.43 -21.92
CA GLY A 56 12.74 5.43 -21.49
C GLY A 56 12.19 4.03 -21.23
N LEU A 57 10.94 3.99 -20.77
CA LEU A 57 10.12 2.77 -20.67
C LEU A 57 8.69 3.14 -21.00
N GLN A 58 8.06 2.33 -21.85
CA GLN A 58 6.64 2.42 -22.17
C GLN A 58 5.93 1.17 -21.69
N LEU A 59 4.79 1.36 -21.05
CA LEU A 59 3.92 0.30 -20.58
C LEU A 59 2.62 0.37 -21.36
N ARG A 60 2.28 -0.72 -22.05
CA ARG A 60 0.95 -0.92 -22.61
C ARG A 60 0.11 -1.66 -21.58
N VAL A 61 -1.03 -1.08 -21.21
CA VAL A 61 -2.00 -1.64 -20.29
C VAL A 61 -3.26 -1.94 -21.07
N ASP A 62 -3.65 -3.21 -21.12
CA ASP A 62 -4.88 -3.66 -21.76
C ASP A 62 -5.90 -4.04 -20.66
N CYS A 63 -7.11 -3.48 -20.74
CA CYS A 63 -8.21 -3.74 -19.83
C CYS A 63 -9.50 -3.97 -20.63
N GLY A 64 -9.90 -5.24 -20.78
CA GLY A 64 -11.00 -5.61 -21.65
C GLY A 64 -10.72 -5.23 -23.10
N ALA A 65 -11.58 -4.41 -23.71
CA ALA A 65 -11.41 -3.91 -25.08
C ALA A 65 -10.60 -2.60 -25.19
N GLN A 66 -10.16 -2.03 -24.06
CA GLN A 66 -9.42 -0.77 -24.03
C GLN A 66 -7.93 -1.03 -23.85
N SER A 67 -7.11 -0.25 -24.55
CA SER A 67 -5.66 -0.29 -24.41
C SER A 67 -5.11 1.12 -24.27
N MET A 68 -4.17 1.30 -23.36
CA MET A 68 -3.48 2.57 -23.14
C MET A 68 -1.98 2.34 -23.07
N THR A 69 -1.19 3.19 -23.73
CA THR A 69 0.27 3.18 -23.65
C THR A 69 0.73 4.39 -22.84
N LEU A 70 1.50 4.14 -21.79
CA LEU A 70 2.01 5.13 -20.86
C LEU A 70 3.54 5.13 -20.88
N ALA A 71 4.16 6.29 -21.06
CA ALA A 71 5.59 6.46 -20.82
C ALA A 71 5.84 6.72 -19.33
N ILE A 72 6.91 6.16 -18.77
CA ILE A 72 7.33 6.53 -17.42
C ILE A 72 7.81 7.98 -17.40
N ASN A 73 7.58 8.69 -16.28
CA ASN A 73 8.20 9.97 -16.05
C ASN A 73 9.65 9.75 -15.56
N PRO A 74 10.69 10.19 -16.30
CA PRO A 74 12.08 10.01 -15.89
C PRO A 74 12.55 11.06 -14.88
N ALA A 75 11.80 12.16 -14.66
CA ALA A 75 12.20 13.25 -13.76
C ALA A 75 12.62 12.83 -12.32
N PRO A 76 11.99 11.84 -11.67
CA PRO A 76 12.41 11.41 -10.33
C PRO A 76 13.62 10.46 -10.34
N LEU A 77 14.09 9.99 -11.50
CA LEU A 77 15.22 9.07 -11.57
C LEU A 77 16.52 9.80 -11.18
N ARG A 78 17.34 9.14 -10.34
CA ARG A 78 18.62 9.65 -9.86
C ARG A 78 19.72 8.62 -10.11
N PRO A 79 20.23 8.48 -11.34
CA PRO A 79 21.23 7.47 -11.69
C PRO A 79 22.46 7.47 -10.79
N GLU A 80 22.92 8.66 -10.42
CA GLU A 80 24.06 8.85 -9.54
C GLU A 80 23.83 8.28 -8.13
N LEU A 81 22.60 8.35 -7.60
CA LEU A 81 22.29 7.77 -6.28
C LEU A 81 22.17 6.26 -6.37
N TRP A 82 21.58 5.73 -7.44
CA TRP A 82 21.46 4.29 -7.67
C TRP A 82 22.85 3.64 -7.74
N GLU A 83 23.76 4.22 -8.51
CA GLU A 83 25.12 3.71 -8.70
C GLU A 83 26.01 3.90 -7.47
N ALA A 84 25.70 4.88 -6.61
CA ALA A 84 26.35 5.02 -5.31
C ALA A 84 25.89 3.94 -4.32
N LEU A 85 24.64 3.49 -4.41
CA LEU A 85 24.06 2.45 -3.55
C LEU A 85 24.42 1.05 -4.01
N PHE A 86 24.51 0.83 -5.32
CA PHE A 86 24.66 -0.47 -5.92
C PHE A 86 25.87 -0.52 -6.85
N ASN A 87 26.71 -1.53 -6.64
CA ASN A 87 27.90 -1.80 -7.43
C ASN A 87 27.93 -3.27 -7.88
N ALA A 88 28.93 -3.65 -8.66
CA ALA A 88 29.06 -5.00 -9.19
C ALA A 88 29.12 -6.10 -8.09
N GLU A 89 29.66 -5.76 -6.92
CA GLU A 89 29.80 -6.66 -5.77
C GLU A 89 28.57 -6.70 -4.86
N THR A 90 27.54 -5.91 -5.17
CA THR A 90 26.30 -5.91 -4.40
C THR A 90 25.69 -7.32 -4.41
N LEU A 91 25.52 -7.87 -3.22
CA LEU A 91 24.96 -9.21 -3.06
C LEU A 91 23.48 -9.21 -3.48
N VAL A 92 23.14 -10.15 -4.34
CA VAL A 92 21.77 -10.53 -4.66
C VAL A 92 21.56 -11.99 -4.31
N ARG A 93 20.36 -12.36 -3.91
CA ARG A 93 20.00 -13.76 -3.72
C ARG A 93 19.37 -14.27 -5.01
N SER A 94 19.87 -15.40 -5.50
CA SER A 94 19.19 -16.11 -6.57
C SER A 94 17.78 -16.45 -6.10
N HIS A 95 16.78 -16.12 -6.90
CA HIS A 95 15.40 -16.46 -6.59
C HIS A 95 15.22 -17.98 -6.68
N GLU A 96 14.71 -18.56 -5.60
CA GLU A 96 14.26 -19.94 -5.53
C GLU A 96 12.74 -19.94 -5.43
N PHE A 97 12.08 -20.82 -6.18
CA PHE A 97 10.62 -20.93 -6.10
C PHE A 97 10.26 -21.79 -4.88
N ASP A 98 9.57 -21.18 -3.92
CA ASP A 98 8.98 -21.91 -2.81
C ASP A 98 7.76 -22.69 -3.31
N ASP A 99 7.84 -24.02 -3.33
CA ASP A 99 6.71 -24.86 -3.67
C ASP A 99 5.75 -24.98 -2.47
N TYR A 100 4.68 -24.17 -2.51
CA TYR A 100 3.59 -24.22 -1.54
C TYR A 100 2.42 -25.12 -1.99
N SER A 101 2.58 -25.97 -3.01
CA SER A 101 1.51 -26.84 -3.50
C SER A 101 0.93 -27.78 -2.43
N GLY A 102 1.75 -28.16 -1.44
CA GLY A 102 1.34 -28.96 -0.28
C GLY A 102 0.82 -28.17 0.92
N GLY A 103 0.89 -26.83 0.88
CA GLY A 103 0.48 -25.97 1.98
C GLY A 103 -1.02 -25.70 1.98
N GLY A 104 -1.73 -26.14 3.01
CA GLY A 104 -3.13 -25.76 3.21
C GLY A 104 -3.26 -24.24 3.42
N VAL A 105 -3.84 -23.53 2.46
CA VAL A 105 -4.14 -22.10 2.62
C VAL A 105 -5.35 -21.95 3.55
N HIS A 106 -5.10 -21.60 4.81
CA HIS A 106 -6.15 -21.30 5.78
C HIS A 106 -6.65 -19.86 5.61
N SER A 107 -7.74 -19.69 4.87
CA SER A 107 -8.42 -18.39 4.75
C SER A 107 -9.50 -18.27 5.82
N TYR A 108 -9.41 -17.26 6.69
CA TYR A 108 -10.46 -16.94 7.68
C TYR A 108 -11.30 -15.74 7.22
N PRO A 109 -12.62 -15.74 7.46
CA PRO A 109 -13.48 -14.63 7.08
C PRO A 109 -13.20 -13.40 7.96
N PHE A 110 -12.38 -12.47 7.45
CA PHE A 110 -12.02 -11.23 8.13
C PHE A 110 -13.23 -10.43 8.63
N ARG A 111 -14.34 -10.46 7.89
CA ARG A 111 -15.60 -9.80 8.31
C ARG A 111 -16.09 -10.29 9.67
N LYS A 112 -15.96 -11.58 9.98
CA LYS A 112 -16.38 -12.14 11.27
C LYS A 112 -15.47 -11.66 12.40
N GLY A 113 -14.16 -11.64 12.17
CA GLY A 113 -13.19 -11.11 13.13
C GLY A 113 -13.42 -9.62 13.42
N LEU A 114 -13.61 -8.82 12.37
CA LEU A 114 -13.89 -7.40 12.51
C LEU A 114 -15.23 -7.14 13.23
N ALA A 115 -16.27 -7.93 12.93
CA ALA A 115 -17.56 -7.82 13.61
C ALA A 115 -17.42 -8.11 15.11
N LEU A 116 -16.67 -9.14 15.48
CA LEU A 116 -16.41 -9.47 16.89
C LEU A 116 -15.68 -8.34 17.63
N ILE A 117 -14.62 -7.78 17.02
CA ILE A 117 -13.89 -6.65 17.61
C ILE A 117 -14.83 -5.46 17.81
N LYS A 118 -15.64 -5.14 16.81
CA LYS A 118 -16.59 -4.03 16.89
C LYS A 118 -17.63 -4.24 17.99
N ASP A 119 -18.18 -5.45 18.09
CA ASP A 119 -19.18 -5.79 19.11
C ASP A 119 -18.61 -5.67 20.53
N LEU A 120 -17.39 -6.17 20.74
CA LEU A 120 -16.71 -6.07 22.04
C LEU A 120 -16.48 -4.60 22.45
N TYR A 121 -16.03 -3.75 21.52
CA TYR A 121 -15.85 -2.33 21.79
C TYR A 121 -17.17 -1.60 22.05
N GLN A 122 -18.26 -1.99 21.38
CA GLN A 122 -19.58 -1.43 21.62
C GLN A 122 -20.11 -1.83 23.00
N GLN A 123 -19.94 -3.09 23.39
CA GLN A 123 -20.33 -3.59 24.71
C GLN A 123 -19.56 -2.87 25.82
N ILE A 124 -18.23 -2.84 25.71
CA ILE A 124 -17.36 -2.11 26.66
C ILE A 124 -17.72 -0.62 26.68
N GLY A 125 -17.98 -0.01 25.52
CA GLY A 125 -18.38 1.39 25.43
C GLY A 125 -19.72 1.68 26.13
N VAL A 126 -20.66 0.74 26.15
CA VAL A 126 -21.93 0.87 26.88
C VAL A 126 -21.75 0.59 28.38
N GLU A 127 -20.95 -0.42 28.73
CA GLU A 127 -20.70 -0.84 30.11
C GLU A 127 -19.84 0.18 30.88
N LEU A 128 -18.83 0.76 30.21
CA LEU A 128 -17.97 1.82 30.76
C LEU A 128 -18.53 3.24 30.53
N ALA A 129 -19.62 3.40 29.77
CA ALA A 129 -20.32 4.69 29.68
C ALA A 129 -21.13 4.96 30.97
N LEU A 130 -20.42 5.21 32.06
CA LEU A 130 -20.98 5.83 33.24
C LEU A 130 -20.87 7.35 33.10
N PRO A 131 -21.99 8.08 32.98
CA PRO A 131 -22.00 9.45 33.46
C PRO A 131 -22.04 9.42 34.98
N ASP A 132 -21.13 10.14 35.63
CA ASP A 132 -21.44 10.70 36.94
C ASP A 132 -22.54 11.75 36.72
N ARG A 133 -23.79 11.29 36.66
CA ARG A 133 -24.95 12.19 36.71
C ARG A 133 -25.00 12.77 38.12
N ALA A 134 -24.33 13.91 38.30
CA ALA A 134 -24.58 14.76 39.44
C ALA A 134 -26.11 15.02 39.52
N PRO A 135 -26.74 14.84 40.69
CA PRO A 135 -28.18 15.02 40.80
C PRO A 135 -28.55 16.47 40.49
N VAL A 136 -29.44 16.66 39.51
CA VAL A 136 -30.02 17.96 39.19
C VAL A 136 -30.80 18.44 40.41
N LYS A 137 -30.30 19.49 41.07
CA LYS A 137 -30.95 20.15 42.20
C LYS A 137 -32.28 20.76 41.71
N ARG A 138 -33.41 20.11 42.03
CA ARG A 138 -34.74 20.70 41.83
C ARG A 138 -34.91 21.83 42.84
N GLU A 139 -34.73 23.07 42.39
CA GLU A 139 -35.15 24.24 43.18
C GLU A 139 -36.68 24.33 43.19
N GLY A 140 -37.28 23.81 44.25
CA GLY A 140 -38.65 24.06 44.62
C GLY A 140 -38.79 25.43 45.29
N GLY A 141 -39.40 26.35 44.54
CA GLY A 141 -40.26 27.47 44.94
C GLY A 141 -40.10 28.17 46.31
N ALA A 142 -39.96 29.50 46.26
CA ALA A 142 -40.55 30.38 47.25
C ALA A 142 -41.33 31.52 46.55
N ARG A 143 -42.64 31.56 46.82
CA ARG A 143 -43.55 32.64 46.44
C ARG A 143 -43.10 33.97 47.05
N ALA A 144 -43.18 35.05 46.28
CA ALA A 144 -43.52 36.36 46.83
C ALA A 144 -44.54 37.03 45.91
N ARG A 145 -45.79 37.09 46.40
CA ARG A 145 -46.83 37.99 45.90
C ARG A 145 -46.38 39.43 46.12
N SER A 146 -46.51 40.28 45.11
CA SER A 146 -46.63 41.73 45.30
C SER A 146 -47.68 42.26 44.33
N THR A 147 -48.85 42.51 44.88
CA THR A 147 -49.95 43.31 44.34
C THR A 147 -49.67 44.80 44.48
N LEU A 148 -50.33 45.60 43.61
CA LEU A 148 -50.46 47.07 43.60
C LEU A 148 -49.20 47.84 43.12
N ARG A 149 -49.28 48.85 42.25
CA ARG A 149 -50.37 49.70 41.77
C ARG A 149 -49.96 50.36 40.47
#